data_AF-A0A9E3TTL0-F1
#
_entry.id   AF-A0A9E3TTL0-F1
#
_cell.length_a   1.000
_cell.length_b   1.000
_cell.length_c   1.000
_cell.angle_alpha   90.00
_cell.angle_beta   90.00
_cell.angle_gamma   90.00
#
_symmetry.space_group_name_H-M   'P 1'
#
loop_
_entity.id
_entity.type
_entity.pdbx_description
1 polymer ?
#
loop_
_entity_poly.entity_id
_entity_poly.type
_entity_poly.pdbx_seq_one_letter_code
_entity_poly.pdbx_strand_id
1 'polypeptide(L)'
;MDDDNSILEQIKKLLQESHQRQLAAQYRDFRQMEALLSLHSAIDFRSVLPPTRVWSVSPDFAVILVEVIQDHRPKTIVDLGGGFTAIVAGYCVEKFGDGTVIAVDHQREFADATRRSINR
;
A
#
# COMPACT_ATOMS: atom_id res chain seq x y z
N MET A 1 -43.89 10.31 -23.93
CA MET A 1 -43.66 11.65 -23.33
C MET A 1 -43.28 11.54 -21.85
N ASP A 2 -44.07 10.90 -20.98
CA ASP A 2 -43.64 10.68 -19.58
C ASP A 2 -42.48 9.67 -19.44
N ASP A 3 -42.47 8.60 -20.25
CA ASP A 3 -41.39 7.60 -20.23
C ASP A 3 -40.04 8.16 -20.73
N ASP A 4 -40.06 9.02 -21.75
CA ASP A 4 -38.84 9.62 -22.31
C ASP A 4 -38.15 10.55 -21.30
N ASN A 5 -38.97 11.29 -20.53
CA ASN A 5 -38.46 12.18 -19.48
C ASN A 5 -37.90 11.37 -18.29
N SER A 6 -38.52 10.24 -17.95
CA SER A 6 -38.03 9.29 -16.94
C SER A 6 -36.68 8.68 -17.34
N ILE A 7 -36.52 8.28 -18.61
CA ILE A 7 -35.24 7.75 -19.13
C ILE A 7 -34.15 8.82 -19.10
N LEU A 8 -34.46 10.07 -19.49
CA LEU A 8 -33.50 11.16 -19.46
C LEU A 8 -32.98 11.46 -18.04
N GLU A 9 -33.86 11.46 -17.03
CA GLU A 9 -33.47 11.66 -15.64
C GLU A 9 -32.62 10.50 -15.10
N GLN A 10 -32.91 9.26 -15.49
CA GLN A 10 -32.07 8.11 -15.15
C GLN A 10 -30.67 8.21 -15.76
N ILE A 11 -30.56 8.64 -17.02
CA ILE A 11 -29.26 8.84 -17.70
C ILE A 11 -28.45 9.93 -17.00
N LYS A 12 -29.06 11.07 -16.66
CA LYS A 12 -28.38 12.15 -15.92
C LYS A 12 -27.85 11.67 -14.58
N LYS A 13 -28.66 10.93 -13.82
CA LYS A 13 -28.27 10.36 -12.54
C LYS A 13 -27.08 9.41 -12.68
N LEU A 14 -27.11 8.50 -13.65
CA LEU A 14 -26.01 7.57 -13.93
C LEU A 14 -24.72 8.29 -14.33
N LEU A 15 -24.80 9.31 -15.18
CA LEU A 15 -23.65 10.14 -15.56
C LEU A 15 -23.04 10.85 -14.34
N GLN A 16 -23.89 11.41 -13.48
CA GLN A 16 -23.44 12.09 -12.27
C GLN A 16 -22.79 11.11 -11.29
N GLU A 17 -23.37 9.92 -11.08
CA GLU A 17 -22.77 8.87 -10.26
C GLU A 17 -21.43 8.39 -10.82
N SER A 18 -21.33 8.19 -12.15
CA SER A 18 -20.08 7.81 -12.80
C SER A 18 -19.00 8.87 -12.62
N HIS A 19 -19.35 10.15 -12.78
CA HIS A 19 -18.42 11.25 -12.58
C HIS A 19 -17.91 11.31 -11.14
N GLN A 20 -18.80 11.15 -10.14
CA GLN A 20 -18.41 11.11 -8.74
C GLN A 20 -17.49 9.93 -8.43
N ARG A 21 -17.77 8.74 -8.98
CA ARG A 21 -16.90 7.56 -8.84
C ARG A 21 -15.52 7.81 -9.46
N GLN A 22 -15.46 8.50 -10.59
CA GLN A 22 -14.20 8.85 -11.26
C GLN A 22 -13.38 9.83 -10.42
N LEU A 23 -13.99 10.90 -9.90
CA LEU A 23 -13.31 11.85 -9.02
C LEU A 23 -12.77 11.16 -7.76
N ALA A 24 -13.58 10.29 -7.14
CA ALA A 24 -13.16 9.52 -5.98
C ALA A 24 -11.99 8.57 -6.31
N ALA A 25 -11.98 7.96 -7.50
CA ALA A 25 -10.85 7.13 -7.95
C ALA A 25 -9.58 7.95 -8.18
N GLN A 26 -9.69 9.10 -8.86
CA GLN A 26 -8.57 10.01 -9.08
C GLN A 26 -7.98 10.50 -7.77
N TYR A 27 -8.82 10.86 -6.80
CA TYR A 27 -8.36 11.28 -5.48
C TYR A 27 -7.62 10.16 -4.74
N ARG A 28 -8.13 8.91 -4.80
CA ARG A 28 -7.44 7.75 -4.24
C ARG A 28 -6.08 7.52 -4.90
N ASP A 29 -6.02 7.54 -6.22
CA ASP A 29 -4.76 7.32 -6.94
C ASP A 29 -3.73 8.41 -6.63
N PHE A 30 -4.17 9.67 -6.55
CA PHE A 30 -3.32 10.79 -6.14
C PHE A 30 -2.72 10.57 -4.74
N ARG A 31 -3.55 10.21 -3.75
CA ARG A 31 -3.11 9.90 -2.39
C ARG A 31 -2.10 8.75 -2.33
N GLN A 32 -2.30 7.71 -3.14
CA GLN A 32 -1.37 6.58 -3.20
C GLN A 32 -0.01 6.98 -3.82
N MET A 33 0.00 7.89 -4.81
CA MET A 33 1.24 8.44 -5.36
C MET A 33 1.97 9.34 -4.35
N GLU A 34 1.25 10.21 -3.64
CA GLU A 34 1.83 11.04 -2.57
C GLU A 34 2.47 10.18 -1.49
N ALA A 35 1.77 9.12 -1.06
CA ALA A 35 2.29 8.18 -0.08
C ALA A 35 3.53 7.44 -0.59
N LEU A 36 3.54 7.02 -1.87
CA LEU A 36 4.71 6.37 -2.45
C LEU A 36 5.92 7.31 -2.51
N LEU A 37 5.72 8.58 -2.88
CA LEU A 37 6.78 9.59 -2.83
C LEU A 37 7.29 9.80 -1.41
N SER A 38 6.37 9.89 -0.43
CA SER A 38 6.73 10.04 0.98
C SER A 38 7.56 8.85 1.47
N LEU A 39 7.17 7.61 1.13
CA LEU A 39 7.94 6.41 1.44
C LEU A 39 9.36 6.46 0.87
N HIS A 40 9.51 6.79 -0.41
CA HIS A 40 10.83 6.90 -1.04
C HIS A 40 11.67 8.06 -0.47
N SER A 41 11.05 9.10 0.08
CA SER A 41 11.77 10.16 0.80
C SER A 41 12.19 9.73 2.20
N ALA A 42 11.39 8.89 2.86
CA ALA A 42 11.59 8.45 4.23
C ALA A 42 12.51 7.24 4.34
N ILE A 43 12.58 6.39 3.31
CA ILE A 43 13.32 5.13 3.32
C ILE A 43 14.13 4.99 2.02
N ASP A 44 15.41 4.65 2.16
CA ASP A 44 16.28 4.34 1.02
C ASP A 44 16.10 2.87 0.62
N PHE A 45 15.12 2.61 -0.26
CA PHE A 45 14.87 1.28 -0.80
C PHE A 45 15.97 0.90 -1.78
N ARG A 46 16.84 -0.04 -1.38
CA ARG A 46 17.95 -0.54 -2.20
C ARG A 46 17.53 -1.59 -3.23
N SER A 47 16.33 -2.14 -3.10
CA SER A 47 15.74 -3.08 -4.04
C SER A 47 14.47 -2.52 -4.67
N VAL A 48 14.21 -2.92 -5.91
CA VAL A 48 12.94 -2.60 -6.58
C VAL A 48 11.80 -3.18 -5.75
N LEU A 49 10.91 -2.30 -5.31
CA LEU A 49 9.74 -2.71 -4.54
C LEU A 49 8.85 -3.63 -5.39
N PRO A 50 8.35 -4.76 -4.84
CA PRO A 50 7.39 -5.58 -5.55
C PRO A 50 6.12 -4.75 -5.86
N PRO A 51 5.37 -5.09 -6.91
CA PRO A 51 4.12 -4.38 -7.23
C PRO A 51 3.16 -4.40 -6.04
N THR A 52 2.93 -3.24 -5.42
CA THR A 52 2.15 -3.10 -4.17
C THR A 52 0.71 -3.60 -4.31
N ARG A 53 0.11 -3.46 -5.50
CA ARG A 53 -1.26 -3.92 -5.79
C ARG A 53 -1.43 -5.43 -5.98
N VAL A 54 -0.36 -6.19 -6.18
CA VAL A 54 -0.43 -7.66 -6.19
C VAL A 54 -0.36 -8.19 -4.75
N TRP A 55 0.16 -7.37 -3.83
CA TRP A 55 0.57 -7.75 -2.48
C TRP A 55 -0.21 -6.94 -1.44
N SER A 56 -1.54 -6.89 -1.58
CA SER A 56 -2.59 -6.43 -0.64
C SER A 56 -2.37 -5.15 0.19
N VAL A 57 -1.28 -4.42 0.02
CA VAL A 57 -0.85 -3.33 0.88
C VAL A 57 -0.71 -2.09 0.02
N SER A 58 -1.44 -1.05 0.40
CA SER A 58 -1.39 0.24 -0.23
C SER A 58 -0.21 1.07 0.31
N PRO A 59 0.46 1.89 -0.53
CA PRO A 59 1.49 2.83 -0.10
C PRO A 59 1.15 3.66 1.14
N ASP A 60 -0.08 4.16 1.26
CA ASP A 60 -0.51 4.95 2.43
C ASP A 60 -0.48 4.15 3.75
N PHE A 61 -0.82 2.86 3.72
CA PHE A 61 -0.68 2.00 4.89
C PHE A 61 0.80 1.81 5.28
N ALA A 62 1.68 1.64 4.29
CA ALA A 62 3.11 1.51 4.57
C ALA A 62 3.69 2.79 5.19
N VAL A 63 3.20 3.99 4.83
CA VAL A 63 3.61 5.24 5.51
C VAL A 63 3.30 5.16 7.01
N ILE A 64 2.09 4.75 7.37
CA ILE A 64 1.69 4.58 8.78
C ILE A 64 2.61 3.57 9.49
N LEU A 65 2.94 2.47 8.82
CA LEU A 65 3.87 1.48 9.36
C LEU A 65 5.26 2.08 9.64
N VAL A 66 5.79 2.89 8.71
CA VAL A 66 7.07 3.59 8.90
C VAL A 66 7.01 4.51 10.12
N GLU A 67 5.97 5.34 10.24
CA GLU A 67 5.78 6.26 11.37
C GLU A 67 5.75 5.51 12.69
N VAL A 68 4.95 4.45 12.79
CA VAL A 68 4.83 3.63 14.00
C VAL A 68 6.17 3.00 14.39
N ILE A 69 6.91 2.42 13.44
CA ILE A 69 8.22 1.81 13.72
C ILE A 69 9.24 2.86 14.12
N GLN A 70 9.25 4.02 13.45
CA GLN A 70 10.17 5.12 13.74
C GLN A 70 9.97 5.65 15.16
N ASP A 71 8.72 5.80 15.60
CA ASP A 71 8.36 6.33 16.91
C ASP A 71 8.65 5.35 18.04
N HIS A 72 8.31 4.08 17.84
CA HIS A 72 8.39 3.07 18.92
C HIS A 72 9.72 2.32 18.94
N ARG A 73 10.44 2.27 17.82
CA ARG A 73 11.71 1.55 17.63
C ARG A 73 11.69 0.14 18.26
N PRO A 74 10.72 -0.71 17.88
CA PRO A 74 10.56 -2.03 18.47
C PRO A 74 11.79 -2.90 18.24
N LYS A 75 12.19 -3.67 19.26
CA LYS A 75 13.27 -4.67 19.13
C LYS A 75 12.84 -5.90 18.33
N THR A 76 11.54 -6.17 18.23
CA THR A 76 11.00 -7.29 17.46
C THR A 76 9.69 -6.88 16.79
N ILE A 77 9.59 -7.12 15.49
CA ILE A 77 8.38 -6.94 14.69
C ILE A 77 7.97 -8.31 14.17
N VAL A 78 6.71 -8.67 14.35
CA VAL A 78 6.13 -9.90 13.79
C VAL A 78 5.11 -9.50 12.72
N ASP A 79 5.35 -9.92 11.49
CA ASP A 79 4.47 -9.70 10.34
C ASP A 79 3.77 -11.01 9.97
N LEU A 80 2.44 -11.02 10.01
CA LEU A 80 1.58 -12.16 9.68
C LEU A 80 0.87 -11.90 8.35
N GLY A 81 1.46 -12.39 7.26
CA GLY A 81 1.10 -12.07 5.89
C GLY A 81 2.32 -11.73 5.06
N GLY A 82 3.43 -11.34 5.71
CA GLY A 82 4.72 -11.12 5.07
C GLY A 82 4.62 -10.07 3.97
N GLY A 83 5.33 -10.29 2.87
CA GLY A 83 5.09 -9.46 1.71
C GLY A 83 5.82 -8.11 1.71
N PHE A 84 5.09 -7.05 1.33
CA PHE A 84 5.61 -5.68 1.23
C PHE A 84 5.83 -5.04 2.60
N THR A 85 4.96 -5.32 3.57
CA THR A 85 5.07 -4.83 4.96
C THR A 85 6.33 -5.37 5.64
N ALA A 86 6.70 -6.62 5.40
CA ALA A 86 7.92 -7.22 5.93
C ALA A 86 9.18 -6.55 5.36
N ILE A 87 9.15 -6.20 4.07
CA ILE A 87 10.24 -5.46 3.41
C ILE A 87 10.37 -4.08 4.02
N VAL A 88 9.27 -3.32 4.09
CA VAL A 88 9.24 -1.97 4.69
C VAL A 88 9.73 -2.01 6.13
N ALA A 89 9.23 -2.94 6.95
CA ALA A 89 9.66 -3.11 8.33
C ALA A 89 11.16 -3.41 8.43
N GLY A 90 11.71 -4.24 7.54
CA GLY A 90 13.14 -4.54 7.48
C GLY A 90 13.99 -3.29 7.25
N TYR A 91 13.62 -2.46 6.27
CA TYR A 91 14.30 -1.19 6.01
C TYR A 91 14.14 -0.20 7.18
N CYS A 92 12.96 -0.14 7.81
CA CYS A 92 12.75 0.71 8.98
C CYS A 92 13.62 0.29 10.16
N VAL A 93 13.72 -1.02 10.42
CA VAL A 93 14.57 -1.55 11.48
C VAL A 93 16.04 -1.21 11.20
N GLU A 94 16.52 -1.41 9.99
CA GLU A 94 17.89 -1.06 9.60
C GLU A 94 18.16 0.45 9.75
N LYS A 95 17.20 1.31 9.39
CA LYS A 95 17.38 2.76 9.43
C LYS A 95 17.26 3.35 10.84
N PHE A 96 16.30 2.88 11.63
CA PHE A 96 15.90 3.53 12.88
C PHE A 96 16.34 2.77 14.14
N GLY A 97 16.86 1.55 14.02
CA GLY A 97 17.25 0.73 15.17
C GLY A 97 18.11 -0.49 14.82
N ASP A 98 18.00 -1.48 15.69
CA ASP A 98 18.79 -2.73 15.73
C ASP A 98 17.87 -3.94 16.02
N GLY A 99 16.57 -3.78 15.74
CA GLY A 99 15.56 -4.81 15.97
C GLY A 99 15.63 -5.97 14.98
N THR A 100 14.61 -6.82 15.01
CA THR A 100 14.49 -7.97 14.10
C THR A 100 13.06 -8.08 13.58
N VAL A 101 12.92 -8.45 12.31
CA VAL A 101 11.62 -8.71 11.67
C VAL A 101 11.44 -10.21 11.49
N ILE A 102 10.33 -10.74 11.97
CA ILE A 102 9.89 -12.13 11.76
C ILE A 102 8.65 -12.07 10.89
N ALA A 103 8.78 -12.49 9.63
CA ALA A 103 7.67 -12.53 8.68
C ALA A 103 7.19 -13.97 8.47
N VAL A 104 5.88 -14.19 8.59
CA VAL A 104 5.22 -15.48 8.40
C VAL A 104 4.17 -15.32 7.31
N ASP A 105 4.21 -16.18 6.30
CA ASP A 105 3.18 -16.26 5.28
C ASP A 105 2.67 -17.70 5.15
N HIS A 106 1.36 -17.84 5.02
CA HIS A 106 0.70 -19.11 4.76
C HIS A 106 0.97 -19.65 3.35
N GLN A 107 1.32 -18.78 2.39
CA GLN A 107 1.58 -19.14 1.01
C GLN A 107 3.07 -19.04 0.69
N ARG A 108 3.66 -20.19 0.33
CA ARG A 108 5.09 -20.31 0.03
C ARG A 108 5.57 -19.33 -1.04
N GLU A 109 4.76 -19.12 -2.08
CA GLU A 109 5.12 -18.26 -3.21
C GLU A 109 5.38 -16.80 -2.80
N PHE A 110 4.59 -16.27 -1.86
CA PHE A 110 4.75 -14.94 -1.31
C PHE A 110 5.96 -14.86 -0.38
N ALA A 111 6.14 -15.85 0.51
CA ALA A 111 7.34 -15.93 1.36
C ALA A 111 8.64 -15.95 0.53
N ASP A 112 8.67 -16.73 -0.56
CA ASP A 112 9.83 -16.84 -1.43
C ASP A 112 10.06 -15.57 -2.27
N ALA A 113 9.00 -14.88 -2.67
CA ALA A 113 9.13 -13.59 -3.32
C ALA A 113 9.61 -12.50 -2.35
N THR A 114 9.17 -12.47 -1.09
CA THR A 114 9.67 -11.54 -0.06
C THR A 114 11.16 -11.76 0.15
N ARG A 115 11.57 -13.03 0.31
CA ARG A 115 12.97 -13.41 0.48
C ARG A 115 13.84 -12.99 -0.70
N ARG A 116 13.34 -13.14 -1.93
CA ARG A 116 14.05 -12.69 -3.14
C ARG A 116 14.21 -11.17 -3.22
N SER A 117 13.28 -10.40 -2.67
CA SER A 117 13.33 -8.93 -2.68
C SER A 117 14.32 -8.34 -1.67
N ILE A 118 14.72 -9.10 -0.65
CA ILE A 118 15.68 -8.65 0.39
C ILE A 118 17.10 -9.21 0.20
N ASN A 119 17.27 -10.30 -0.57
CA ASN A 119 18.58 -10.94 -0.80
C ASN A 119 19.24 -10.54 -2.14
N ARG A 120 18.95 -9.34 -2.65
CA ARG A 120 19.52 -8.80 -3.89
C ARG A 120 20.43 -7.64 -3.57
#